data_AF-A0A379GDX8-F1
#
_entry.id   AF-A0A379GDX8-F1
#
_cell.length_a   1.000
_cell.length_b   1.000
_cell.length_c   1.000
_cell.angle_alpha   90.00
_cell.angle_beta   90.00
_cell.angle_gamma   90.00
#
_symmetry.space_group_name_H-M   'P 1'
#
loop_
_entity.id
_entity.type
_entity.pdbx_description
1 polymer ?
#
loop_
_entity_poly.entity_id
_entity_poly.type
_entity_poly.pdbx_seq_one_letter_code
_entity_poly.pdbx_strand_id
1 'polypeptide(L)'
;MASGQLIQAQAQLEQQLSHPDSPQGELALVGAGPGDAGLLTLRGLQVIQQAEVVLYDSLVSADILELVRRDADRICVGKRAGQHSTLQEEINQLIVKYTQLW
;
A
#
# COMPACT_ATOMS: atom_id res chain seq x y z
N MET A 1 18.19 24.96 37.68
CA MET A 1 18.39 23.82 36.75
C MET A 1 17.20 23.55 35.82
N ALA A 2 15.98 24.04 36.09
CA ALA A 2 14.79 23.79 35.25
C ALA A 2 14.68 24.63 33.95
N SER A 3 15.34 25.79 33.87
CA SER A 3 15.20 26.71 32.72
C SER A 3 15.82 26.16 31.41
N GLY A 4 16.91 25.40 31.50
CA GLY A 4 17.54 24.78 30.33
C GLY A 4 16.70 23.66 29.69
N GLN A 5 15.83 23.02 30.47
CA GLN A 5 14.95 21.94 29.99
C GLN A 5 13.79 22.47 29.14
N LEU A 6 13.28 23.66 29.45
CA LEU A 6 12.19 24.29 28.68
C LEU A 6 12.66 24.73 27.29
N ILE A 7 13.84 25.35 27.20
CA ILE A 7 14.41 25.81 25.92
C ILE A 7 14.69 24.60 25.02
N GLN A 8 15.24 23.52 25.58
CA GLN A 8 15.48 22.28 24.84
C GLN A 8 14.17 21.62 24.39
N ALA A 9 13.15 21.54 25.26
CA ALA A 9 11.85 20.97 24.90
C ALA A 9 11.16 21.76 23.78
N GLN A 10 11.25 23.09 23.81
CA GLN A 10 10.66 23.96 22.80
C GLN A 10 11.35 23.81 21.45
N ALA A 11 12.69 23.76 21.42
CA ALA A 11 13.45 23.49 20.21
C ALA A 11 13.18 22.08 19.63
N GLN A 12 12.99 21.06 20.48
CA GLN A 12 12.65 19.71 20.04
C GLN A 12 11.26 19.65 19.41
N LEU A 13 10.28 20.34 20.01
CA LEU A 13 8.92 20.43 19.48
C LEU A 13 8.89 21.16 18.13
N GLU A 14 9.63 22.27 18.00
CA GLU A 14 9.77 22.99 16.73
C GLU A 14 10.45 22.14 15.64
N GLN A 15 11.43 21.31 16.00
CA GLN A 15 12.03 20.35 15.07
C GLN A 15 11.02 19.29 14.58
N GLN A 16 10.23 18.71 15.49
CA GLN A 16 9.22 17.70 15.12
C GLN A 16 8.08 18.29 14.29
N LEU A 17 7.70 19.54 14.54
CA LEU A 17 6.67 20.25 13.75
C LEU A 17 7.19 20.65 12.37
N SER A 18 8.49 20.93 12.23
CA SER A 18 9.11 21.29 10.94
C SER A 18 9.48 20.08 10.09
N HIS A 19 9.66 18.91 10.71
CA HIS A 19 9.92 17.64 10.06
C HIS A 19 8.93 16.61 10.59
N PRO A 20 7.64 16.70 10.23
CA PRO A 20 6.75 15.58 10.47
C PRO A 20 7.40 14.37 9.82
N ASP A 21 7.52 13.25 10.56
CA ASP A 21 7.93 11.99 9.95
C ASP A 21 7.07 11.80 8.70
N SER A 22 7.68 11.90 7.51
CA SER A 22 6.95 11.69 6.28
C SER A 22 6.41 10.27 6.36
N PRO A 23 5.09 10.06 6.35
CA PRO A 23 4.55 8.71 6.29
C PRO A 23 5.18 8.07 5.07
N GLN A 24 5.91 6.98 5.29
CA GLN A 24 6.53 6.24 4.21
C GLN A 24 5.49 5.24 3.76
N GLY A 25 5.04 5.32 2.50
CA GLY A 25 4.07 4.38 1.96
C GLY A 25 4.49 2.93 2.23
N GLU A 26 3.57 2.14 2.82
CA GLU A 26 3.80 0.73 3.13
C GLU A 26 3.39 -0.18 1.97
N LEU A 27 4.15 -1.26 1.75
CA LEU A 27 3.83 -2.30 0.80
C LEU A 27 3.49 -3.61 1.52
N ALA A 28 2.35 -4.19 1.17
CA ALA A 28 1.98 -5.55 1.59
C ALA A 28 1.79 -6.46 0.37
N LEU A 29 2.43 -7.63 0.40
CA LEU A 29 2.18 -8.71 -0.56
C LEU A 29 1.16 -9.68 0.03
N VAL A 30 0.03 -9.83 -0.66
CA VAL A 30 -1.09 -10.66 -0.20
C VAL A 30 -1.33 -11.78 -1.20
N GLY A 31 -1.34 -13.03 -0.71
CA GLY A 31 -1.79 -14.17 -1.51
C GLY A 31 -3.31 -14.21 -1.56
N ALA A 32 -3.88 -14.13 -2.77
CA ALA A 32 -5.33 -14.19 -3.00
C ALA A 32 -5.93 -15.59 -2.78
N GLY A 33 -5.10 -16.65 -2.76
CA GLY A 33 -5.58 -18.02 -2.78
C GLY A 33 -5.99 -18.48 -4.18
N PRO A 34 -6.63 -19.66 -4.31
CA PRO A 34 -6.91 -20.27 -5.62
C PRO A 34 -8.15 -19.70 -6.32
N GLY A 35 -8.89 -18.78 -5.69
CA GLY A 35 -10.01 -18.07 -6.32
C GLY A 35 -11.21 -17.85 -5.40
N ASP A 36 -11.54 -18.81 -4.54
CA ASP A 36 -12.63 -18.66 -3.57
C ASP A 36 -12.27 -17.59 -2.52
N ALA A 37 -13.12 -16.58 -2.39
CA ALA A 37 -12.98 -15.49 -1.43
C ALA A 37 -12.88 -15.99 0.03
N GLY A 38 -13.53 -17.12 0.37
CA GLY A 38 -13.46 -17.75 1.68
C GLY A 38 -12.09 -18.33 2.02
N LEU A 39 -11.20 -18.50 1.03
CA LEU A 39 -9.83 -18.96 1.22
C LEU A 39 -8.82 -17.82 1.41
N LEU A 40 -9.27 -16.56 1.29
CA LEU A 40 -8.44 -15.42 1.64
C LEU A 40 -8.19 -15.42 3.15
N THR A 41 -6.93 -15.25 3.55
CA THR A 41 -6.61 -15.15 4.98
C THR A 41 -7.26 -13.93 5.62
N LEU A 42 -7.62 -14.01 6.91
CA LEU A 42 -8.17 -12.86 7.65
C LEU A 42 -7.22 -11.65 7.60
N ARG A 43 -5.91 -11.89 7.65
CA ARG A 43 -4.92 -10.80 7.54
C ARG A 43 -4.90 -10.20 6.13
N GLY A 44 -4.99 -11.03 5.09
CA GLY A 44 -5.10 -10.56 3.71
C GLY A 44 -6.33 -9.69 3.51
N LEU A 45 -7.49 -10.10 4.02
CA LEU A 45 -8.72 -9.32 3.99
C LEU A 45 -8.56 -7.96 4.67
N GLN A 46 -7.98 -7.92 5.88
CA GLN A 46 -7.73 -6.67 6.60
C GLN A 46 -6.86 -5.71 5.81
N VAL A 47 -5.79 -6.23 5.17
CA VAL A 47 -4.87 -5.43 4.37
C VAL A 47 -5.57 -4.82 3.15
N ILE A 48 -6.30 -5.62 2.36
CA ILE A 48 -6.96 -5.11 1.14
C ILE A 48 -8.13 -4.15 1.43
N GLN A 49 -8.69 -4.19 2.65
CA GLN A 49 -9.71 -3.24 3.10
C GLN A 49 -9.13 -1.91 3.58
N GLN A 50 -7.85 -1.88 3.95
CA GLN A 50 -7.15 -0.66 4.39
C GLN A 50 -6.36 -0.01 3.25
N ALA A 51 -5.92 -0.82 2.27
CA ALA A 51 -5.11 -0.38 1.14
C ALA A 51 -5.76 0.76 0.35
N GLU A 52 -4.93 1.74 -0.02
CA GLU A 52 -5.33 2.85 -0.89
C GLU A 52 -5.19 2.50 -2.37
N VAL A 53 -4.21 1.66 -2.68
CA VAL A 53 -3.92 1.18 -4.02
C VAL A 53 -3.75 -0.33 -3.96
N VAL A 54 -4.41 -1.05 -4.86
CA VAL A 54 -4.30 -2.51 -5.01
C VAL A 54 -3.86 -2.83 -6.43
N LEU A 55 -2.60 -3.28 -6.55
CA LEU A 55 -2.09 -3.91 -7.77
C LEU A 55 -2.50 -5.39 -7.75
N TYR A 56 -3.10 -5.89 -8.82
CA TYR A 56 -3.52 -7.30 -8.93
C TYR A 56 -3.27 -7.87 -10.32
N ASP A 57 -3.03 -9.18 -10.42
CA ASP A 57 -2.87 -9.86 -11.70
C ASP A 57 -4.17 -10.53 -12.18
N SER A 58 -4.13 -11.17 -13.35
CA SER A 58 -5.29 -11.79 -13.97
C SER A 58 -5.73 -13.12 -13.34
N LEU A 59 -5.00 -13.65 -12.36
CA LEU A 59 -5.36 -14.86 -11.62
C LEU A 59 -6.24 -14.56 -10.40
N VAL A 60 -6.32 -13.30 -9.97
CA VAL A 60 -7.20 -12.90 -8.87
C VAL A 60 -8.66 -12.92 -9.33
N SER A 61 -9.52 -13.59 -8.58
CA SER A 61 -10.94 -13.72 -8.89
C SER A 61 -11.70 -12.41 -8.68
N ALA A 62 -12.83 -12.25 -9.39
CA ALA A 62 -13.71 -11.09 -9.22
C ALA A 62 -14.23 -10.98 -7.78
N ASP A 63 -14.60 -12.10 -7.16
CA ASP A 63 -15.10 -12.16 -5.78
C ASP A 63 -14.11 -11.57 -4.77
N ILE A 64 -12.80 -11.79 -4.96
CA ILE A 64 -11.77 -11.17 -4.10
C ILE A 64 -11.66 -9.67 -4.37
N LEU A 65 -11.75 -9.24 -5.63
CA LEU A 65 -11.70 -7.82 -6.00
C LEU A 65 -12.92 -7.02 -5.51
N GLU A 66 -14.03 -7.69 -5.20
CA GLU A 66 -15.21 -7.09 -4.54
C GLU A 66 -14.98 -6.82 -3.04
N LEU A 67 -14.03 -7.52 -2.40
CA LEU A 67 -13.68 -7.31 -0.99
C LEU A 67 -12.73 -6.13 -0.77
N VAL A 68 -12.08 -5.65 -1.84
CA VAL A 68 -11.20 -4.49 -1.81
C VAL A 68 -11.98 -3.25 -1.41
N ARG A 69 -11.34 -2.34 -0.67
CA ARG A 69 -11.91 -1.03 -0.30
C ARG A 69 -12.49 -0.32 -1.53
N ARG A 70 -13.73 0.16 -1.44
CA ARG A 70 -14.47 0.74 -2.59
C ARG A 70 -13.76 1.92 -3.23
N ASP A 71 -13.10 2.73 -2.41
CA ASP A 71 -12.39 3.95 -2.83
C ASP A 71 -10.89 3.71 -3.03
N ALA A 72 -10.46 2.45 -3.15
CA ALA A 72 -9.08 2.13 -3.51
C ALA A 72 -8.90 2.11 -5.03
N ASP A 73 -7.75 2.61 -5.48
CA ASP A 73 -7.32 2.47 -6.87
C ASP A 73 -6.97 1.01 -7.16
N ARG A 74 -7.71 0.38 -8.08
CA ARG A 74 -7.49 -1.01 -8.49
C ARG A 74 -6.81 -1.07 -9.84
N ILE A 75 -5.58 -1.56 -9.87
CA ILE A 75 -4.72 -1.55 -11.06
C ILE A 75 -4.39 -2.98 -11.47
N CYS A 76 -4.87 -3.39 -12.64
CA CYS A 76 -4.56 -4.70 -13.20
C CYS A 76 -3.16 -4.68 -13.84
N VAL A 77 -2.25 -5.52 -13.35
CA VAL A 77 -0.90 -5.72 -13.87
C VAL A 77 -0.74 -7.07 -14.60
N GLY A 78 -1.81 -7.86 -14.68
CA GLY A 78 -1.83 -9.18 -15.33
C GLY A 78 -2.05 -9.11 -16.85
N LYS A 79 -1.68 -10.18 -17.56
CA LYS A 79 -1.86 -10.29 -19.01
C LYS A 79 -3.35 -10.39 -19.37
N ARG A 80 -3.80 -9.52 -20.28
CA ARG A 80 -4.95 -9.82 -21.16
C ARG A 80 -4.41 -10.47 -22.43
N ALA A 81 -5.01 -11.58 -22.86
CA ALA A 81 -4.59 -12.31 -24.04
C ALA A 81 -4.38 -11.36 -25.24
N GLY A 82 -3.15 -11.27 -25.74
CA GLY A 82 -2.77 -10.45 -26.89
C GLY A 82 -2.00 -9.14 -26.59
N GLN A 83 -1.81 -8.74 -25.33
CA GLN A 83 -1.00 -7.56 -24.98
C GLN A 83 0.40 -7.90 -24.48
N HIS A 84 1.35 -7.01 -24.81
CA HIS A 84 2.73 -7.06 -24.29
C HIS A 84 2.65 -7.01 -22.76
N SER A 85 3.30 -7.97 -22.09
CA SER A 85 3.32 -8.01 -20.63
C SER A 85 3.81 -6.68 -20.08
N THR A 86 3.20 -6.18 -19.02
CA THR A 86 3.93 -5.31 -18.10
C THR A 86 5.14 -6.13 -17.66
N LEU A 87 6.35 -5.64 -17.95
CA LEU A 87 7.56 -6.33 -17.50
C LEU A 87 7.56 -6.32 -15.97
N GLN A 88 8.12 -7.34 -15.33
CA GLN A 88 8.23 -7.37 -13.86
C GLN A 88 8.86 -6.08 -13.32
N GLU A 89 9.78 -5.50 -14.09
CA GLU A 89 10.41 -4.21 -13.80
C GLU A 89 9.43 -3.03 -13.79
N GLU A 90 8.45 -3.00 -14.69
CA GLU A 90 7.41 -1.97 -14.70
C GLU A 90 6.46 -2.13 -13.50
N ILE A 91 6.13 -3.37 -13.09
CA ILE A 91 5.37 -3.62 -11.86
C ILE A 91 6.14 -3.11 -10.65
N ASN A 92 7.45 -3.39 -10.58
CA ASN A 92 8.31 -2.90 -9.50
C ASN A 92 8.38 -1.37 -9.49
N GLN A 93 8.44 -0.72 -10.66
CA GLN A 93 8.41 0.73 -10.76
C GLN A 93 7.07 1.31 -10.28
N LEU A 94 5.95 0.66 -10.61
CA LEU A 94 4.63 1.06 -10.09
C LEU A 94 4.56 0.95 -8.57
N ILE A 95 5.07 -0.15 -8.00
CA ILE A 95 5.17 -0.33 -6.54
C ILE A 95 5.95 0.83 -5.93
N VAL A 96 7.17 1.10 -6.42
CA VAL A 96 8.02 2.19 -5.89
C VAL A 96 7.32 3.54 -6.00
N LYS A 97 6.68 3.81 -7.15
CA LYS A 97 5.92 5.03 -7.39
C LYS A 97 4.83 5.22 -6.33
N TYR A 98 4.01 4.20 -6.07
CA TYR A 98 2.92 4.30 -5.09
C TYR A 98 3.40 4.30 -3.64
N THR A 99 4.56 3.71 -3.32
CA THR A 99 5.12 3.78 -1.95
C THR A 99 5.86 5.09 -1.65
N GLN A 100 6.21 5.87 -2.68
CA GLN A 100 6.94 7.15 -2.52
C GLN A 100 6.04 8.40 -2.63
N LEU A 101 4.86 8.26 -3.25
CA LEU A 101 3.92 9.36 -3.47
C LEU A 101 2.99 9.61 -2.28
N TRP A 102 2.92 8.67 -1.34
CA TRP A 102 2.04 8.69 -0.18
C TRP A 102 2.86 8.64 1.10
#